data_AF-A0A7C8EL30-F1
#
_entry.id   AF-A0A7C8EL30-F1
#
_cell.length_a   1.000
_cell.length_b   1.000
_cell.length_c   1.000
_cell.angle_alpha   90.00
_cell.angle_beta   90.00
_cell.angle_gamma   90.00
#
_symmetry.space_group_name_H-M   'P 1'
#
loop_
_entity.id
_entity.type
_entity.pdbx_description
1 polymer ?
#
loop_
_entity_poly.entity_id
_entity_poly.type
_entity_poly.pdbx_seq_one_letter_code
_entity_poly.pdbx_strand_id
1 'polypeptide(L)'
;MPSSLEASLDGLLTEVRACRVCASALPLGPRPIVRGRVTACILIAGQAPGVKVHQTGVPWNDPSGDRLRAWMQVDRETFYDEARIAIIPTGFCYPGRAAKGDLPPRKECAQIWLPRLLRHLPNIRLTLLCGRFAQRLHLGARMKNSLAETVRAWREYAPEFFPLPHPSSRNVGWFEKNSWFAAEVLPGLRCAVQTVLGSAEPGYAAFRPDTSFG
;
A
#
# COMPACT_ATOMS: atom_id res chain seq x y z
N MET A 1 24.39 5.28 14.66
CA MET A 1 23.43 6.30 15.13
C MET A 1 22.37 6.45 14.05
N PRO A 2 21.07 6.33 14.37
CA PRO A 2 20.02 6.57 13.39
C PRO A 2 20.11 8.01 12.86
N SER A 3 19.75 8.20 11.59
CA SER A 3 19.68 9.56 11.03
C SER A 3 18.65 10.40 11.80
N SER A 4 18.77 11.73 11.79
CA SER A 4 17.78 12.62 12.42
C SER A 4 16.37 12.40 11.85
N LEU A 5 16.26 12.05 10.57
CA LEU A 5 14.99 11.71 9.92
C LEU A 5 14.41 10.39 10.42
N GLU A 6 15.26 9.38 10.66
CA GLU A 6 14.84 8.08 11.21
C GLU A 6 14.30 8.22 12.63
N ALA A 7 15.03 8.94 13.51
CA ALA A 7 14.55 9.24 14.86
C ALA A 7 13.23 10.03 14.85
N SER A 8 13.07 10.97 13.92
CA SER A 8 11.83 11.73 13.74
C SER A 8 10.66 10.85 13.28
N LEU A 9 10.90 9.94 12.34
CA LEU A 9 9.88 8.98 11.88
C LEU A 9 9.46 8.03 13.02
N ASP A 10 10.41 7.51 13.79
CA ASP A 10 10.12 6.63 14.92
C ASP A 10 9.27 7.33 16.00
N GLY A 11 9.57 8.60 16.29
CA GLY A 11 8.74 9.47 17.13
C GLY A 11 7.32 9.62 16.58
N LEU A 12 7.19 9.91 15.28
CA LEU A 12 5.89 10.04 14.63
C LEU A 12 5.09 8.73 14.64
N LEU A 13 5.72 7.59 14.39
CA LEU A 13 5.08 6.27 14.47
C LEU A 13 4.60 5.96 15.89
N THR A 14 5.34 6.41 16.90
CA THR A 14 4.93 6.31 18.31
C THR A 14 3.67 7.14 18.59
N GLU A 15 3.63 8.39 18.12
CA GLU A 15 2.42 9.23 18.21
C GLU A 15 1.22 8.58 17.50
N VAL A 16 1.42 8.05 16.28
CA VAL A 16 0.36 7.39 15.51
C VAL A 16 -0.21 6.21 16.30
N ARG A 17 0.64 5.36 16.90
CA ARG A 17 0.21 4.20 17.70
C ARG A 17 -0.52 4.60 18.99
N ALA A 18 -0.20 5.78 19.53
CA ALA A 18 -0.89 6.37 20.69
C ALA A 18 -2.22 7.07 20.32
N CYS A 19 -2.53 7.28 19.05
CA CYS A 19 -3.74 7.96 18.61
C CYS A 19 -5.02 7.31 19.15
N ARG A 20 -5.95 8.15 19.64
CA ARG A 20 -7.28 7.75 20.14
C ARG A 20 -8.45 8.49 19.49
N VAL A 21 -8.20 9.28 18.44
CA VAL A 21 -9.20 10.17 17.81
C VAL A 21 -10.52 9.47 17.46
N CYS A 22 -10.45 8.25 16.93
CA CYS A 22 -11.64 7.49 16.51
C CYS A 22 -12.17 6.50 17.57
N ALA A 23 -11.68 6.53 18.81
CA ALA A 23 -11.97 5.50 19.83
C ALA A 23 -13.47 5.23 20.04
N SER A 24 -14.29 6.27 20.10
CA SER A 24 -15.75 6.16 20.30
C SER A 24 -16.48 5.45 19.15
N ALA A 25 -15.85 5.33 17.97
CA ALA A 25 -16.43 4.74 16.78
C ALA A 25 -15.88 3.34 16.43
N LEU A 26 -14.93 2.81 17.22
CA LEU A 26 -14.27 1.53 16.93
C LEU A 26 -14.78 0.43 17.87
N PRO A 27 -15.32 -0.68 17.36
CA PRO A 27 -15.93 -1.72 18.21
C PRO A 27 -14.91 -2.49 19.06
N LEU A 28 -13.63 -2.51 18.65
CA LEU A 28 -12.54 -3.17 19.38
C LEU A 28 -11.49 -2.16 19.88
N GLY A 29 -11.85 -0.88 19.91
CA GLY A 29 -10.94 0.20 20.29
C GLY A 29 -9.81 0.48 19.28
N PRO A 30 -9.02 1.54 19.53
CA PRO A 30 -7.91 1.93 18.65
C PRO A 30 -6.74 0.96 18.70
N ARG A 31 -6.34 0.48 17.53
CA ARG A 31 -5.03 -0.16 17.31
C ARG A 31 -4.50 0.29 15.94
N PRO A 32 -3.85 1.46 15.86
CA PRO A 32 -3.30 1.97 14.61
C PRO A 32 -2.18 1.06 14.09
N ILE A 33 -2.34 0.53 12.88
CA ILE A 33 -1.40 -0.40 12.24
C ILE A 33 -0.80 0.29 11.02
N VAL A 34 0.42 0.80 11.20
CA VAL A 34 1.27 1.43 10.18
C VAL A 34 2.72 1.00 10.41
N ARG A 35 3.51 0.96 9.34
CA ARG A 35 4.92 0.54 9.39
C ARG A 35 5.73 1.06 8.21
N GLY A 36 7.04 1.09 8.36
CA GLY A 36 7.99 1.55 7.35
C GLY A 36 9.18 2.30 7.97
N ARG A 37 10.29 2.32 7.24
CA ARG A 37 11.47 3.14 7.54
C ARG A 37 11.67 4.22 6.49
N VAL A 38 12.52 5.19 6.81
CA VAL A 38 12.88 6.30 5.90
C VAL A 38 13.50 5.83 4.58
N THR A 39 14.06 4.62 4.55
CA THR A 39 14.65 4.00 3.36
C THR A 39 13.64 3.31 2.45
N ALA A 40 12.39 3.12 2.90
CA ALA A 40 11.39 2.41 2.13
C ALA A 40 11.20 3.05 0.75
N CYS A 41 11.17 2.20 -0.28
CA CYS A 41 11.05 2.61 -1.67
C CYS A 41 9.70 2.26 -2.30
N ILE A 42 8.94 1.36 -1.66
CA ILE A 42 7.56 1.02 -2.04
C ILE A 42 6.61 1.35 -0.88
N LEU A 43 5.47 1.98 -1.19
CA LEU A 43 4.36 2.17 -0.27
C LEU A 43 3.18 1.28 -0.65
N ILE A 44 2.67 0.49 0.27
CA ILE A 44 1.39 -0.23 0.11
C ILE A 44 0.29 0.54 0.84
N ALA A 45 -0.62 1.14 0.07
CA ALA A 45 -1.80 1.84 0.57
C ALA A 45 -3.05 0.96 0.45
N GLY A 46 -3.48 0.39 1.58
CA GLY A 46 -4.70 -0.42 1.70
C GLY A 46 -5.94 0.37 2.16
N GLN A 47 -7.01 -0.34 2.48
CA GLN A 47 -8.24 0.24 3.04
C GLN A 47 -8.11 0.49 4.55
N ALA A 48 -8.28 -0.57 5.34
CA ALA A 48 -8.13 -0.58 6.79
C ALA A 48 -7.76 -2.01 7.24
N PRO A 49 -7.17 -2.20 8.42
CA PRO A 49 -6.93 -3.55 8.93
C PRO A 49 -8.24 -4.28 9.21
N GLY A 50 -8.32 -5.56 8.82
CA GLY A 50 -9.42 -6.44 9.23
C GLY A 50 -9.24 -6.97 10.65
N VAL A 51 -10.21 -7.74 11.15
CA VAL A 51 -10.21 -8.24 12.55
C VAL A 51 -8.95 -9.06 12.91
N LYS A 52 -8.48 -9.93 12.00
CA LYS A 52 -7.25 -10.73 12.23
C LYS A 52 -6.01 -9.85 12.32
N VAL A 53 -5.92 -8.82 11.49
CA VAL A 53 -4.84 -7.84 11.52
C VAL A 53 -4.92 -7.01 12.81
N HIS A 54 -6.13 -6.63 13.24
CA HIS A 54 -6.33 -5.98 14.53
C HIS A 54 -5.90 -6.86 15.72
N GLN A 55 -6.09 -8.17 15.67
CA GLN A 55 -5.65 -9.07 16.76
C GLN A 55 -4.13 -9.28 16.74
N THR A 56 -3.55 -9.51 15.57
CA THR A 56 -2.12 -9.85 15.43
C THR A 56 -1.20 -8.64 15.41
N GLY A 57 -1.69 -7.46 15.00
CA GLY A 57 -0.88 -6.28 14.73
C GLY A 57 -0.06 -6.35 13.44
N VAL A 58 -0.12 -7.46 12.68
CA VAL A 58 0.68 -7.67 11.47
C VAL A 58 -0.19 -7.36 10.24
N PRO A 59 0.10 -6.29 9.48
CA PRO A 59 -0.69 -5.94 8.30
C PRO A 59 -0.58 -7.03 7.23
N TRP A 60 -1.65 -7.25 6.46
CA TRP A 60 -1.69 -8.25 5.39
C TRP A 60 -1.28 -9.68 5.84
N ASN A 61 -1.50 -10.02 7.11
CA ASN A 61 -1.27 -11.36 7.65
C ASN A 61 -2.52 -12.26 7.51
N ASP A 62 -3.12 -12.23 6.32
CA ASP A 62 -4.35 -12.90 5.94
C ASP A 62 -4.29 -13.35 4.47
N PRO A 63 -5.28 -14.11 3.97
CA PRO A 63 -5.28 -14.59 2.58
C PRO A 63 -5.26 -13.47 1.52
N SER A 64 -5.73 -12.27 1.86
CA SER A 64 -5.62 -11.13 0.93
C SER A 64 -4.16 -10.69 0.79
N GLY A 65 -3.40 -10.75 1.88
CA GLY A 65 -1.96 -10.50 1.86
C GLY A 65 -1.15 -11.57 1.13
N ASP A 66 -1.53 -12.85 1.26
CA ASP A 66 -0.90 -13.94 0.49
C ASP A 66 -1.06 -13.69 -1.01
N ARG A 67 -2.27 -13.31 -1.43
CA ARG A 67 -2.55 -12.95 -2.82
C ARG A 67 -1.79 -11.71 -3.27
N LEU A 68 -1.67 -10.68 -2.43
CA LEU A 68 -0.91 -9.48 -2.77
C LEU A 68 0.57 -9.79 -2.99
N ARG A 69 1.18 -10.60 -2.12
CA ARG A 69 2.56 -11.08 -2.28
C ARG A 69 2.72 -11.86 -3.58
N ALA A 70 1.79 -12.76 -3.89
CA ALA A 70 1.80 -13.51 -5.15
C ALA A 70 1.67 -12.61 -6.39
N TRP A 71 0.85 -11.55 -6.32
CA TRP A 71 0.74 -10.56 -7.40
C TRP A 71 2.03 -9.79 -7.61
N MET A 72 2.65 -9.33 -6.51
CA MET A 72 3.92 -8.61 -6.49
C MET A 72 5.11 -9.51 -6.87
N GLN A 73 4.95 -10.84 -6.75
CA GLN A 73 6.01 -11.83 -6.91
C GLN A 73 7.17 -11.60 -5.94
N VAL A 74 6.84 -11.35 -4.67
CA VAL A 74 7.81 -11.21 -3.57
C VAL A 74 7.51 -12.23 -2.49
N ASP A 75 8.56 -12.69 -1.80
CA ASP A 75 8.40 -13.56 -0.63
C ASP A 75 7.90 -12.77 0.59
N ARG A 76 7.68 -13.50 1.68
CA ARG A 76 7.20 -12.93 2.94
C ARG A 76 8.25 -12.02 3.59
N GLU A 77 9.52 -12.37 3.51
CA GLU A 77 10.61 -11.62 4.14
C GLU A 77 10.73 -10.23 3.51
N THR A 78 10.84 -10.18 2.19
CA THR A 78 10.84 -8.95 1.39
C THR A 78 9.58 -8.12 1.65
N PHE A 79 8.39 -8.74 1.65
CA PHE A 79 7.14 -8.05 1.92
C PHE A 79 7.09 -7.38 3.30
N TYR A 80 7.75 -8.00 4.29
CA TYR A 80 7.85 -7.49 5.65
C TYR A 80 9.17 -6.78 5.96
N ASP A 81 10.01 -6.47 4.97
CA ASP A 81 11.17 -5.62 5.18
C ASP A 81 10.75 -4.13 5.18
N GLU A 82 10.75 -3.50 6.35
CA GLU A 82 10.36 -2.08 6.51
C GLU A 82 11.35 -1.12 5.88
N ALA A 83 12.59 -1.56 5.62
CA ALA A 83 13.58 -0.78 4.91
C ALA A 83 13.28 -0.69 3.41
N ARG A 84 12.47 -1.60 2.86
CA ARG A 84 12.07 -1.64 1.45
C ARG A 84 10.61 -1.25 1.26
N ILE A 85 9.70 -1.74 2.10
CA ILE A 85 8.25 -1.63 1.94
C ILE A 85 7.60 -1.01 3.18
N ALA A 86 7.05 0.19 3.00
CA ALA A 86 6.16 0.83 3.95
C ALA A 86 4.71 0.36 3.73
N ILE A 87 3.92 0.23 4.80
CA ILE A 87 2.50 -0.13 4.72
C ILE A 87 1.70 0.86 5.55
N ILE A 88 0.93 1.70 4.85
CA ILE A 88 0.11 2.76 5.45
C ILE A 88 -1.29 2.71 4.80
N PRO A 89 -2.28 2.07 5.44
CA PRO A 89 -3.64 2.02 4.91
C PRO A 89 -4.36 3.38 5.00
N THR A 90 -5.51 3.53 4.35
CA THR A 90 -6.34 4.75 4.45
C THR A 90 -6.87 4.97 5.88
N GLY A 91 -7.34 3.90 6.52
CA GLY A 91 -7.75 3.87 7.92
C GLY A 91 -6.82 2.98 8.72
N PHE A 92 -6.32 3.45 9.85
CA PHE A 92 -5.25 2.74 10.56
C PHE A 92 -5.78 1.70 11.57
N CYS A 93 -7.06 1.77 11.92
CA CYS A 93 -7.71 0.89 12.90
C CYS A 93 -8.82 0.07 12.25
N TYR A 94 -9.20 -1.06 12.88
CA TYR A 94 -10.30 -1.90 12.41
C TYR A 94 -11.64 -1.20 12.61
N PRO A 95 -12.37 -0.86 11.53
CA PRO A 95 -13.56 -0.02 11.62
C PRO A 95 -14.81 -0.77 12.06
N GLY A 96 -14.74 -2.10 12.21
CA GLY A 96 -15.88 -2.96 12.50
C GLY A 96 -16.38 -3.74 11.28
N ARG A 97 -17.43 -4.53 11.49
CA ARG A 97 -18.01 -5.44 10.50
C ARG A 97 -19.32 -4.87 9.96
N ALA A 98 -19.48 -4.89 8.65
CA ALA A 98 -20.72 -4.67 7.91
C ALA A 98 -21.28 -5.99 7.36
N ALA A 99 -22.49 -5.95 6.80
CA ALA A 99 -23.13 -7.13 6.18
C ALA A 99 -22.26 -7.78 5.09
N LYS A 100 -21.51 -6.96 4.33
CA LYS A 100 -20.63 -7.42 3.23
C LYS A 100 -19.16 -7.04 3.47
N GLY A 101 -18.63 -7.46 4.62
CA GLY A 101 -17.22 -7.28 4.94
C GLY A 101 -16.98 -6.27 6.02
N ASP A 102 -15.80 -5.66 6.01
CA ASP A 102 -15.45 -4.70 7.05
C ASP A 102 -16.01 -3.32 6.64
N LEU A 103 -16.31 -2.48 7.63
CA LEU A 103 -16.79 -1.12 7.39
C LEU A 103 -15.73 -0.30 6.62
N PRO A 104 -16.14 0.78 5.92
CA PRO A 104 -15.20 1.70 5.28
C PRO A 104 -14.14 2.25 6.26
N PRO A 105 -12.93 2.58 5.78
CA PRO A 105 -11.92 3.22 6.61
C PRO A 105 -12.39 4.57 7.15
N ARG A 106 -11.98 4.87 8.38
CA ARG A 106 -12.15 6.19 9.02
C ARG A 106 -11.29 7.23 8.29
N LYS A 107 -11.88 8.37 7.91
CA LYS A 107 -11.21 9.42 7.12
C LYS A 107 -10.20 10.23 7.95
N GLU A 108 -10.47 10.34 9.25
CA GLU A 108 -9.70 11.11 10.21
C GLU A 108 -8.24 10.63 10.27
N CYS A 109 -8.00 9.32 10.13
CA CYS A 109 -6.66 8.75 10.13
C CYS A 109 -5.80 9.31 9.00
N ALA A 110 -6.30 9.23 7.76
CA ALA A 110 -5.61 9.74 6.58
C ALA A 110 -5.38 11.25 6.66
N GLN A 111 -6.38 12.02 7.11
CA GLN A 111 -6.28 13.48 7.18
C GLN A 111 -5.23 13.95 8.19
N ILE A 112 -5.16 13.32 9.36
CA ILE A 112 -4.25 13.74 10.44
C ILE A 112 -2.82 13.27 10.18
N TRP A 113 -2.66 12.00 9.76
CA TRP A 113 -1.36 11.33 9.84
C TRP A 113 -0.68 11.13 8.50
N LEU A 114 -1.42 10.91 7.41
CA LEU A 114 -0.80 10.54 6.13
C LEU A 114 0.15 11.62 5.60
N PRO A 115 -0.19 12.92 5.58
CA PRO A 115 0.75 13.96 5.13
C PRO A 115 2.01 14.08 6.00
N ARG A 116 1.92 13.75 7.30
CA ARG A 116 3.07 13.73 8.20
C ARG A 116 3.97 12.54 7.92
N LEU A 117 3.38 11.35 7.72
CA LEU A 117 4.11 10.11 7.42
C LEU A 117 4.80 10.17 6.07
N LEU A 118 4.12 10.64 5.01
CA LEU A 118 4.70 10.72 3.67
C LEU A 118 5.91 11.65 3.59
N ARG A 119 5.95 12.73 4.38
CA ARG A 119 7.13 13.62 4.48
C ARG A 119 8.37 12.93 5.03
N HIS A 120 8.21 11.82 5.75
CA HIS A 120 9.31 11.02 6.30
C HIS A 120 9.69 9.82 5.41
N LEU A 121 9.06 9.67 4.25
CA LEU A 121 9.29 8.58 3.32
C LEU A 121 9.78 9.12 1.95
N PRO A 122 10.92 9.84 1.91
CA PRO A 122 11.36 10.54 0.70
C PRO A 122 11.79 9.60 -0.44
N ASN A 123 12.07 8.34 -0.12
CA ASN A 123 12.59 7.36 -1.07
C ASN A 123 11.51 6.55 -1.80
N ILE A 124 10.22 6.81 -1.53
CA ILE A 124 9.11 6.09 -2.16
C ILE A 124 9.07 6.45 -3.64
N ARG A 125 9.23 5.43 -4.48
CA ARG A 125 9.21 5.52 -5.95
C ARG A 125 8.00 4.82 -6.57
N LEU A 126 7.30 4.00 -5.79
CA LEU A 126 6.12 3.26 -6.21
C LEU A 126 5.12 3.15 -5.06
N THR A 127 3.89 3.58 -5.29
CA THR A 127 2.78 3.45 -4.34
C THR A 127 1.71 2.53 -4.91
N LEU A 128 1.50 1.37 -4.27
CA LEU A 128 0.45 0.42 -4.61
C LEU A 128 -0.87 0.85 -3.97
N LEU A 129 -1.87 1.20 -4.79
CA LEU A 129 -3.17 1.69 -4.33
C LEU A 129 -4.18 0.53 -4.33
N CYS A 130 -4.25 -0.20 -3.22
CA CYS A 130 -5.07 -1.41 -3.08
C CYS A 130 -6.54 -1.08 -2.75
N GLY A 131 -7.33 -0.91 -3.81
CA GLY A 131 -8.78 -0.71 -3.74
C GLY A 131 -9.22 0.76 -3.79
N ARG A 132 -10.54 0.95 -3.92
CA ARG A 132 -11.14 2.27 -4.24
C ARG A 132 -10.86 3.37 -3.22
N PHE A 133 -10.72 3.06 -1.94
CA PHE A 133 -10.44 4.07 -0.91
C PHE A 133 -9.03 4.65 -1.05
N ALA A 134 -8.02 3.79 -1.23
CA ALA A 134 -6.65 4.23 -1.51
C ALA A 134 -6.56 5.00 -2.84
N GLN A 135 -7.20 4.48 -3.90
CA GLN A 135 -7.24 5.15 -5.20
C GLN A 135 -7.86 6.54 -5.11
N ARG A 136 -9.00 6.69 -4.42
CA ARG A 136 -9.65 7.99 -4.25
C ARG A 136 -8.78 8.98 -3.48
N LEU A 137 -8.12 8.51 -2.42
CA LEU A 137 -7.28 9.35 -1.58
C LEU A 137 -6.06 9.89 -2.34
N HIS A 138 -5.40 9.06 -3.12
CA HIS A 138 -4.15 9.42 -3.80
C HIS A 138 -4.36 10.00 -5.21
N LEU A 139 -5.34 9.51 -5.97
CA LEU A 139 -5.57 9.97 -7.35
C LEU A 139 -6.55 11.15 -7.43
N GLY A 140 -7.44 11.31 -6.46
CA GLY A 140 -8.44 12.37 -6.45
C GLY A 140 -9.23 12.43 -7.76
N ALA A 141 -9.22 13.59 -8.41
CA ALA A 141 -9.89 13.83 -9.69
C ALA A 141 -9.30 13.05 -10.88
N ARG A 142 -8.07 12.51 -10.76
CA ARG A 142 -7.46 11.66 -11.80
C ARG A 142 -8.05 10.24 -11.84
N MET A 143 -8.78 9.83 -10.81
CA MET A 143 -9.43 8.52 -10.77
C MET A 143 -10.46 8.40 -11.90
N LYS A 144 -10.52 7.25 -12.60
CA LYS A 144 -11.56 6.99 -13.61
C LYS A 144 -12.92 6.72 -12.95
N ASN A 145 -13.97 6.60 -13.75
CA ASN A 145 -15.35 6.47 -13.24
C ASN A 145 -15.56 5.16 -12.44
N SER A 146 -14.86 4.09 -12.81
CA SER A 146 -14.90 2.80 -12.13
C SER A 146 -13.55 2.30 -11.63
N LEU A 147 -13.59 1.31 -10.72
CA LEU A 147 -12.41 0.57 -10.27
C LEU A 147 -11.70 -0.11 -11.45
N ALA A 148 -12.47 -0.72 -12.36
CA ALA A 148 -11.93 -1.44 -13.50
C ALA A 148 -11.22 -0.51 -14.47
N GLU A 149 -11.84 0.62 -14.83
CA GLU A 149 -11.20 1.62 -15.68
C GLU A 149 -9.94 2.19 -15.03
N THR A 150 -9.97 2.48 -13.72
CA THR A 150 -8.80 3.01 -13.00
C THR A 150 -7.65 2.01 -13.01
N VAL A 151 -7.93 0.73 -12.73
CA VAL A 151 -6.91 -0.34 -12.76
C VAL A 151 -6.42 -0.61 -14.18
N ARG A 152 -7.29 -0.56 -15.19
CA ARG A 152 -6.91 -0.77 -16.60
C ARG A 152 -6.00 0.35 -17.11
N ALA A 153 -6.25 1.57 -16.67
CA ALA A 153 -5.44 2.76 -16.96
C ALA A 153 -4.15 2.85 -16.12
N TRP A 154 -3.66 1.77 -15.51
CA TRP A 154 -2.50 1.81 -14.59
C TRP A 154 -1.27 2.53 -15.16
N ARG A 155 -1.05 2.43 -16.48
CA ARG A 155 0.07 3.08 -17.18
C ARG A 155 0.02 4.62 -17.10
N GLU A 156 -1.17 5.22 -16.96
CA GLU A 156 -1.35 6.67 -16.83
C GLU A 156 -0.94 7.21 -15.45
N TYR A 157 -0.71 6.33 -14.47
CA TYR A 157 -0.33 6.70 -13.11
C TYR A 157 1.08 6.24 -12.73
N ALA A 158 1.68 5.37 -13.56
CA ALA A 158 3.05 4.90 -13.37
C ALA A 158 4.08 6.01 -13.65
N PRO A 159 5.28 5.93 -13.05
CA PRO A 159 5.73 4.91 -12.08
C PRO A 159 5.24 5.19 -10.64
N GLU A 160 4.75 6.39 -10.36
CA GLU A 160 4.45 6.86 -9.00
C GLU A 160 3.34 6.04 -8.32
N PHE A 161 2.24 5.76 -9.03
CA PHE A 161 1.10 5.03 -8.50
C PHE A 161 0.78 3.80 -9.34
N PHE A 162 0.40 2.72 -8.66
CA PHE A 162 -0.09 1.51 -9.28
C PHE A 162 -1.45 1.12 -8.71
N PRO A 163 -2.56 1.46 -9.39
CA PRO A 163 -3.90 1.14 -8.92
C PRO A 163 -4.17 -0.37 -9.02
N LEU A 164 -4.61 -0.97 -7.92
CA LEU A 164 -4.97 -2.38 -7.83
C LEU A 164 -6.40 -2.54 -7.28
N PRO A 165 -7.14 -3.59 -7.68
CA PRO A 165 -8.29 -4.03 -6.91
C PRO A 165 -7.84 -4.52 -5.53
N HIS A 166 -8.75 -4.57 -4.56
CA HIS A 166 -8.42 -5.20 -3.28
C HIS A 166 -8.25 -6.73 -3.48
N PRO A 167 -7.20 -7.38 -2.95
CA PRO A 167 -6.95 -8.80 -3.14
C PRO A 167 -7.86 -9.72 -2.30
N SER A 168 -9.05 -9.27 -1.91
CA SER A 168 -9.99 -10.07 -1.09
C SER A 168 -10.61 -11.21 -1.89
N SER A 169 -10.88 -12.35 -1.24
CA SER A 169 -11.67 -13.46 -1.83
C SER A 169 -13.03 -13.00 -2.37
N ARG A 170 -13.60 -11.92 -1.83
CA ARG A 170 -14.85 -11.32 -2.33
C ARG A 170 -14.76 -10.77 -3.75
N ASN A 171 -13.55 -10.52 -4.26
CA ASN A 171 -13.32 -10.00 -5.59
C ASN A 171 -13.01 -11.10 -6.63
N VAL A 172 -13.17 -12.38 -6.30
CA VAL A 172 -12.89 -13.48 -7.25
C VAL A 172 -13.72 -13.35 -8.53
N GLY A 173 -15.04 -13.16 -8.42
CA GLY A 173 -15.88 -12.92 -9.60
C GLY A 173 -15.56 -11.62 -10.35
N TRP A 174 -14.88 -10.66 -9.72
CA TRP A 174 -14.35 -9.49 -10.42
C TRP A 174 -13.11 -9.86 -11.25
N PHE A 175 -12.19 -10.68 -10.71
CA PHE A 175 -11.00 -11.13 -11.44
C PHE A 175 -11.38 -12.00 -12.65
N GLU A 176 -12.36 -12.89 -12.50
CA GLU A 176 -12.85 -13.74 -13.59
C GLU A 176 -13.44 -12.91 -14.73
N LYS A 177 -14.25 -11.89 -14.41
CA LYS A 177 -14.82 -10.97 -15.41
C LYS A 177 -13.79 -10.03 -16.03
N ASN A 178 -12.64 -9.84 -15.38
CA ASN A 178 -11.58 -8.93 -15.80
C ASN A 178 -10.27 -9.70 -15.98
N SER A 179 -10.28 -10.73 -16.84
CA SER A 179 -9.11 -11.60 -17.10
C SER A 179 -7.87 -10.83 -17.55
N TRP A 180 -8.04 -9.67 -18.20
CA TRP A 180 -6.99 -8.72 -18.54
C TRP A 180 -6.17 -8.25 -17.32
N PHE A 181 -6.73 -8.27 -16.11
CA PHE A 181 -5.99 -7.94 -14.89
C PHE A 181 -4.79 -8.88 -14.70
N ALA A 182 -5.02 -10.19 -14.82
CA ALA A 182 -3.96 -11.17 -14.69
C ALA A 182 -2.99 -11.15 -15.88
N ALA A 183 -3.52 -10.97 -17.10
CA ALA A 183 -2.74 -11.03 -18.33
C ALA A 183 -1.88 -9.77 -18.60
N GLU A 184 -2.35 -8.59 -18.20
CA GLU A 184 -1.73 -7.31 -18.58
C GLU A 184 -1.25 -6.50 -17.37
N VAL A 185 -2.01 -6.49 -16.28
CA VAL A 185 -1.70 -5.62 -15.12
C VAL A 185 -0.68 -6.27 -14.20
N LEU A 186 -0.82 -7.56 -13.88
CA LEU A 186 0.12 -8.25 -13.00
C LEU A 186 1.56 -8.31 -13.56
N PRO A 187 1.81 -8.53 -14.86
CA PRO A 187 3.16 -8.42 -15.42
C PRO A 187 3.75 -7.01 -15.25
N GLY A 188 2.94 -5.97 -15.50
CA GLY A 188 3.34 -4.58 -15.28
C GLY A 188 3.67 -4.27 -13.82
N LEU A 189 2.86 -4.79 -12.88
CA LEU A 189 3.10 -4.66 -11.44
C LEU A 189 4.43 -5.30 -11.05
N ARG A 190 4.69 -6.52 -11.50
CA ARG A 190 5.93 -7.25 -11.19
C ARG A 190 7.16 -6.51 -11.71
N CYS A 191 7.10 -6.01 -12.94
CA CYS A 191 8.17 -5.20 -13.52
C CYS A 191 8.43 -3.93 -12.68
N ALA A 192 7.38 -3.20 -12.28
CA ALA A 192 7.52 -2.01 -11.45
C ALA A 192 8.11 -2.33 -10.07
N VAL A 193 7.63 -3.38 -9.41
CA VAL A 193 8.13 -3.83 -8.10
C VAL A 193 9.60 -4.24 -8.20
N GLN A 194 9.97 -5.08 -9.17
CA GLN A 194 11.35 -5.52 -9.37
C GLN A 194 12.28 -4.37 -9.71
N THR A 195 11.83 -3.42 -10.55
CA THR A 195 12.62 -2.23 -10.90
C THR A 195 12.96 -1.44 -9.63
N VAL A 196 11.96 -1.18 -8.77
CA VAL A 196 12.16 -0.40 -7.56
C VAL A 196 12.99 -1.15 -6.52
N LEU A 197 12.73 -2.44 -6.29
CA LEU A 197 13.52 -3.23 -5.32
C LEU A 197 14.96 -3.45 -5.79
N GLY A 198 15.19 -3.73 -7.09
CA GLY A 198 16.53 -3.97 -7.63
C GLY A 198 17.41 -2.72 -7.68
N SER A 199 16.83 -1.53 -7.81
CA SER A 199 17.58 -0.27 -7.71
C SER A 199 17.71 0.26 -6.27
N ALA A 200 17.13 -0.42 -5.29
CA ALA A 200 17.34 -0.15 -3.87
C ALA A 200 18.53 -0.94 -3.28
N GLU A 201 19.11 -1.87 -4.03
CA GLU A 201 20.36 -2.55 -3.66
C GLU A 201 21.55 -1.60 -3.91
N PRO A 202 22.42 -1.35 -2.92
CA PRO A 202 23.63 -0.56 -3.10
C PRO A 202 24.64 -1.38 -3.93
N GLY A 203 24.52 -1.33 -5.26
CA GLY A 203 25.46 -2.01 -6.16
C GLY A 203 24.99 -2.27 -7.58
N TYR A 204 23.70 -2.11 -7.90
CA TYR A 204 23.25 -2.35 -9.27
C TYR A 204 23.42 -1.10 -10.13
N ALA A 205 24.54 -1.01 -10.85
CA ALA A 205 24.74 -0.03 -11.91
C ALA A 205 23.57 -0.15 -12.89
N ALA A 206 22.80 0.94 -13.04
CA ALA A 206 21.66 0.99 -13.93
C ALA A 206 22.06 0.55 -15.34
N PHE A 207 21.42 -0.50 -15.84
CA PHE A 207 21.49 -0.88 -17.24
C PHE A 207 20.96 0.29 -18.08
N ARG A 208 21.87 0.96 -18.79
CA ARG A 208 21.53 1.93 -19.83
C ARG A 208 21.36 1.15 -21.14
N PRO A 209 20.16 1.06 -21.72
CA PRO A 209 20.06 0.59 -23.10
C PRO A 209 20.75 1.63 -23.98
N ASP A 210 21.76 1.15 -24.73
CA ASP A 210 22.47 1.91 -25.75
C ASP A 210 21.47 2.37 -26.82
N THR A 211 21.19 3.67 -26.85
CA THR A 211 20.48 4.30 -27.96
C THR A 211 21.52 4.72 -29.00
N SER A 212 21.97 3.75 -29.78
CA SER A 212 22.75 3.96 -31.01
C SER A 212 22.05 3.26 -32.16
N PHE A 213 21.02 3.91 -32.70
CA PHE A 213 20.63 3.75 -34.11
C PHE A 213 20.98 5.05 -34.81
N GLY A 214 22.02 4.99 -35.64
CA GLY A 214 22.52 6.01 -36.54
C GLY A 214 23.54 5.37 -37.46
#